data_AF-A0A0D6E474-F1
#
_entry.id   AF-A0A0D6E474-F1
#
_cell.length_a   1.000
_cell.length_b   1.000
_cell.length_c   1.000
_cell.angle_alpha   90.00
_cell.angle_beta   90.00
_cell.angle_gamma   90.00
#
_symmetry.space_group_name_H-M   'P 1'
#
loop_
_entity.id
_entity.type
_entity.pdbx_description
1 polymer ?
#
loop_
_entity_poly.entity_id
_entity_poly.type
_entity_poly.pdbx_seq_one_letter_code
_entity_poly.pdbx_strand_id
1 'polypeptide(L)'
;MTPGLMTSELTQEPSSKASSGLSTAANVQRSLRQCLSIAAELLYDNGHVLETITLPQRGLARRELLTLSAAAPTWATCQQVMEASEAATFNEYGRFVLTRLGREIMFDMFGQGAADCA
;
A
#
# COMPACT_ATOMS: atom_id res chain seq x y z
N MET A 1 6.97 65.38 29.27
CA MET A 1 7.65 64.08 29.11
C MET A 1 6.63 63.09 28.54
N THR A 2 6.97 62.48 27.40
CA THR A 2 6.23 61.58 26.47
C THR A 2 5.58 60.31 27.06
N PRO A 3 4.79 59.49 26.29
CA PRO A 3 4.35 59.58 24.87
C PRO A 3 2.79 59.42 24.72
N GLY A 4 2.09 59.53 23.58
CA GLY A 4 2.43 59.49 22.14
C GLY A 4 1.86 58.21 21.49
N LEU A 5 0.72 58.30 20.80
CA LEU A 5 -0.07 57.19 20.18
C LEU A 5 0.22 57.05 18.66
N MET A 6 -0.09 55.88 18.09
CA MET A 6 -0.08 55.46 16.65
C MET A 6 1.28 54.91 16.15
N THR A 7 1.40 53.83 15.36
CA THR A 7 0.61 53.28 14.23
C THR A 7 0.80 51.76 14.09
N SER A 8 -0.26 51.02 13.77
CA SER A 8 -0.25 49.63 13.30
C SER A 8 -0.19 49.57 11.78
N GLU A 9 0.86 48.97 11.22
CA GLU A 9 0.98 48.36 9.88
C GLU A 9 2.40 47.75 9.86
N LEU A 10 2.70 46.53 9.40
CA LEU A 10 2.43 45.99 8.07
C LEU A 10 3.06 44.57 8.05
N THR A 11 2.32 43.57 7.53
CA THR A 11 2.83 42.40 6.75
C THR A 11 3.75 41.39 7.48
N GLN A 12 3.42 40.10 7.58
CA GLN A 12 3.32 39.18 6.43
C GLN A 12 2.80 37.79 6.89
N GLU A 13 1.60 37.40 6.47
CA GLU A 13 1.34 35.99 6.11
C GLU A 13 2.14 35.76 4.80
N PRO A 14 2.93 34.68 4.66
CA PRO A 14 2.30 33.39 4.38
C PRO A 14 3.08 32.16 4.90
N SER A 15 2.38 31.11 5.31
CA SER A 15 2.70 29.78 4.75
C SER A 15 1.57 28.81 4.99
N SER A 16 0.53 28.97 4.18
CA SER A 16 -0.42 27.91 3.93
C SER A 16 0.31 26.70 3.31
N LYS A 17 -0.05 25.51 3.79
CA LYS A 17 -0.03 24.23 3.05
C LYS A 17 1.34 23.66 2.64
N ALA A 18 2.02 23.01 3.58
CA ALA A 18 2.97 21.92 3.28
C ALA A 18 2.60 20.56 3.90
N SER A 19 1.46 20.44 4.59
CA SER A 19 1.12 19.22 5.36
C SER A 19 0.22 18.23 4.61
N SER A 20 -0.60 18.66 3.65
CA SER A 20 -1.60 17.77 3.02
C SER A 20 -1.01 16.66 2.13
N GLY A 21 0.15 16.91 1.49
CA GLY A 21 0.81 15.91 0.64
C GLY A 21 1.42 14.76 1.43
N LEU A 22 2.03 15.06 2.58
CA LEU A 22 2.63 14.06 3.47
C LEU A 22 1.55 13.15 4.10
N SER A 23 0.43 13.74 4.51
CA SER A 23 -0.70 12.98 5.07
C SER A 23 -1.33 12.05 4.03
N THR A 24 -1.49 12.49 2.79
CA THR A 24 -2.08 11.68 1.72
C THR A 24 -1.19 10.50 1.36
N ALA A 25 0.12 10.73 1.16
CA ALA A 25 1.07 9.66 0.88
C ALA A 25 1.17 8.64 2.03
N ALA A 26 1.21 9.12 3.28
CA ALA A 26 1.23 8.23 4.45
C ALA A 26 -0.08 7.41 4.59
N ASN A 27 -1.22 8.00 4.25
CA ASN A 27 -2.51 7.31 4.26
C ASN A 27 -2.60 6.25 3.15
N VAL A 28 -2.08 6.54 1.95
CA VAL A 28 -1.99 5.57 0.85
C VAL A 28 -1.07 4.42 1.22
N GLN A 29 0.11 4.69 1.78
CA GLN A 29 1.03 3.64 2.23
C GLN A 29 0.43 2.77 3.35
N ARG A 30 -0.29 3.37 4.31
CA ARG A 30 -1.00 2.62 5.35
C ARG A 30 -2.09 1.72 4.74
N SER A 31 -2.86 2.26 3.81
CA SER A 31 -3.92 1.51 3.12
C SER A 31 -3.34 0.36 2.29
N LEU A 32 -2.21 0.58 1.62
CA LEU A 32 -1.51 -0.45 0.87
C LEU A 32 -0.99 -1.58 1.78
N ARG A 33 -0.31 -1.24 2.89
CA ARG A 33 0.15 -2.22 3.87
C ARG A 33 -1.01 -3.04 4.42
N GLN A 34 -2.13 -2.39 4.76
CA GLN A 34 -3.34 -3.08 5.19
C GLN A 34 -3.89 -4.01 4.11
N CYS A 35 -3.96 -3.57 2.85
CA CYS A 35 -4.42 -4.41 1.74
C CYS A 35 -3.49 -5.60 1.50
N LEU A 36 -2.17 -5.44 1.67
CA LEU A 36 -1.20 -6.52 1.58
C LEU A 36 -1.35 -7.52 2.72
N SER A 37 -1.60 -7.06 3.96
CA SER A 37 -1.93 -7.95 5.08
C SER A 37 -3.20 -8.76 4.82
N ILE A 38 -4.28 -8.10 4.39
CA ILE A 38 -5.55 -8.75 4.08
C ILE A 38 -5.37 -9.74 2.92
N ALA A 39 -4.62 -9.35 1.87
CA ALA A 39 -4.34 -10.23 0.74
C ALA A 39 -3.57 -11.49 1.18
N ALA A 40 -2.59 -11.36 2.08
CA ALA A 40 -1.86 -12.49 2.65
C ALA A 40 -2.78 -13.49 3.36
N GLU A 41 -3.66 -12.98 4.22
CA GLU A 41 -4.64 -13.75 4.97
C GLU A 41 -5.63 -14.46 4.02
N LEU A 42 -6.22 -13.70 3.08
CA LEU A 42 -7.16 -14.26 2.10
C LEU A 42 -6.52 -15.34 1.23
N LEU A 43 -5.25 -15.17 0.85
CA LEU A 43 -4.52 -16.20 0.12
C LEU A 43 -4.40 -17.47 0.96
N TYR A 44 -3.95 -17.34 2.21
CA TYR A 44 -3.80 -18.46 3.12
C TYR A 44 -5.13 -19.21 3.34
N ASP A 45 -6.21 -18.49 3.61
CA ASP A 45 -7.55 -19.06 3.84
C ASP A 45 -8.09 -19.81 2.61
N ASN A 46 -7.63 -19.42 1.41
CA ASN A 46 -8.00 -20.07 0.16
C ASN A 46 -6.96 -21.11 -0.33
N GLY A 47 -6.02 -21.51 0.54
CA GLY A 47 -5.04 -22.57 0.29
C GLY A 47 -3.83 -22.13 -0.54
N HIS A 48 -3.63 -20.83 -0.72
CA HIS A 48 -2.45 -20.26 -1.36
C HIS A 48 -1.38 -19.88 -0.32
N VAL A 49 -0.12 -20.02 -0.70
CA VAL A 49 1.00 -19.46 0.07
C VAL A 49 1.37 -18.07 -0.43
N LEU A 50 2.08 -17.29 0.39
CA LEU A 50 2.58 -15.97 0.00
C LEU A 50 3.43 -16.01 -1.28
N GLU A 51 4.19 -17.09 -1.49
CA GLU A 51 4.97 -17.30 -2.73
C GLU A 51 4.13 -17.29 -4.01
N THR A 52 2.82 -17.52 -3.91
CA THR A 52 1.89 -17.50 -5.05
C THR A 52 1.91 -16.15 -5.73
N ILE A 53 1.91 -15.06 -4.97
CA ILE A 53 1.93 -13.70 -5.55
C ILE A 53 3.30 -13.04 -5.50
N THR A 54 4.22 -13.48 -4.63
CA THR A 54 5.57 -12.89 -4.57
C THR A 54 6.49 -13.43 -5.66
N LEU A 55 6.30 -14.64 -6.20
CA LEU A 55 7.11 -15.14 -7.31
C LEU A 55 6.48 -14.79 -8.66
N PRO A 56 7.18 -14.09 -9.57
CA PRO A 56 6.63 -13.74 -10.88
C PRO A 56 6.12 -14.94 -11.70
N GLN A 57 6.72 -16.11 -11.49
CA GLN A 57 6.36 -17.36 -12.18
C GLN A 57 5.16 -18.09 -11.58
N ARG A 58 4.75 -17.76 -10.34
CA ARG A 58 3.67 -18.45 -9.61
C ARG A 58 2.39 -17.63 -9.47
N GLY A 59 2.34 -16.45 -10.08
CA GLY A 59 1.20 -15.53 -10.00
C GLY A 59 -0.17 -16.16 -10.25
N LEU A 60 -1.19 -15.54 -9.68
CA LEU A 60 -2.58 -16.01 -9.78
C LEU A 60 -3.10 -15.83 -11.20
N ALA A 61 -3.55 -16.92 -11.81
CA ALA A 61 -4.26 -16.87 -13.07
C ALA A 61 -5.66 -16.27 -12.90
N ARG A 62 -6.25 -15.80 -14.00
CA ARG A 62 -7.60 -15.22 -14.01
C ARG A 62 -8.67 -16.10 -13.34
N ARG A 63 -8.59 -17.43 -13.50
CA ARG A 63 -9.54 -18.36 -12.86
C ARG A 63 -9.39 -18.38 -11.33
N GLU A 64 -8.16 -18.32 -10.84
CA GLU A 64 -7.86 -18.28 -9.41
C GLU A 64 -8.35 -16.95 -8.82
N LEU A 65 -8.11 -15.83 -9.51
CA LEU A 65 -8.64 -14.52 -9.12
C LEU A 65 -10.17 -14.48 -9.07
N LEU A 66 -10.86 -15.08 -10.05
CA LEU A 66 -12.33 -15.16 -10.04
C LEU A 66 -12.83 -16.00 -8.84
N THR A 67 -12.13 -17.10 -8.54
CA THR A 67 -12.47 -17.96 -7.39
C THR A 67 -12.26 -17.21 -6.08
N LEU A 68 -11.10 -16.56 -5.94
CA LEU A 68 -10.73 -15.79 -4.77
C LEU A 68 -11.67 -14.60 -4.55
N SER A 69 -12.02 -13.88 -5.61
CA SER A 69 -12.97 -12.76 -5.54
C SER A 69 -14.40 -13.21 -5.24
N ALA A 70 -14.80 -14.42 -5.65
CA ALA A 70 -16.11 -14.98 -5.30
C ALA A 70 -16.16 -15.44 -3.84
N ALA A 71 -15.06 -15.99 -3.32
CA ALA A 71 -14.94 -16.44 -1.94
C ALA A 71 -14.77 -15.26 -0.96
N ALA A 72 -14.04 -14.22 -1.37
CA ALA A 72 -13.70 -13.07 -0.53
C ALA A 72 -13.88 -11.74 -1.31
N PRO A 73 -15.04 -11.09 -1.22
CA PRO A 73 -15.31 -9.83 -1.92
C PRO A 73 -14.31 -8.70 -1.59
N THR A 74 -13.70 -8.74 -0.40
CA THR A 74 -12.63 -7.83 0.03
C THR A 74 -11.38 -7.92 -0.81
N TRP A 75 -11.14 -9.04 -1.49
CA TRP A 75 -10.03 -9.22 -2.44
C TRP A 75 -10.08 -8.16 -3.54
N ALA A 76 -11.24 -7.89 -4.13
CA ALA A 76 -11.35 -6.97 -5.27
C ALA A 76 -10.87 -5.56 -4.92
N THR A 77 -11.24 -5.06 -3.73
CA THR A 77 -10.76 -3.77 -3.22
C THR A 77 -9.26 -3.78 -2.98
N CYS A 78 -8.73 -4.83 -2.34
CA CYS A 78 -7.29 -4.94 -2.07
C CYS A 78 -6.48 -5.04 -3.36
N GLN A 79 -6.98 -5.79 -4.36
CA GLN A 79 -6.37 -5.92 -5.68
C GLN A 79 -6.25 -4.55 -6.35
N GLN A 80 -7.34 -3.77 -6.37
CA GLN A 80 -7.33 -2.42 -6.94
C GLN A 80 -6.33 -1.50 -6.24
N VAL A 81 -6.24 -1.53 -4.91
CA VAL A 81 -5.27 -0.72 -4.15
C VAL A 81 -3.84 -1.14 -4.46
N MET A 82 -3.56 -2.45 -4.55
CA MET A 82 -2.23 -2.94 -4.90
C MET A 82 -1.83 -2.57 -6.34
N GLU A 83 -2.74 -2.64 -7.31
CA GLU A 83 -2.49 -2.21 -8.69
C GLU A 83 -2.29 -0.69 -8.78
N ALA A 84 -3.18 0.10 -8.17
CA ALA A 84 -3.10 1.56 -8.20
C ALA A 84 -1.86 2.13 -7.48
N SER A 85 -1.31 1.37 -6.52
CA SER A 85 -0.07 1.72 -5.83
C SER A 85 1.18 1.12 -6.48
N GLU A 86 1.06 0.48 -7.65
CA GLU A 86 2.15 -0.19 -8.37
C GLU A 86 2.81 -1.33 -7.57
N ALA A 87 2.16 -1.80 -6.51
CA ALA A 87 2.65 -2.89 -5.66
C ALA A 87 2.36 -4.27 -6.27
N ALA A 88 1.37 -4.35 -7.16
CA ALA A 88 1.04 -5.54 -7.92
C ALA A 88 0.68 -5.20 -9.38
N THR A 89 0.80 -6.16 -10.26
CA THR A 89 0.47 -6.01 -11.68
C THR A 89 0.14 -7.37 -12.30
N PHE A 90 -0.36 -7.33 -13.53
CA PHE A 90 -0.43 -8.52 -14.38
C PHE A 90 0.85 -8.64 -15.19
N ASN A 91 1.52 -9.79 -15.12
CA ASN A 91 2.71 -10.06 -15.93
C ASN A 91 2.34 -10.38 -17.39
N GLU A 92 3.36 -10.64 -18.22
CA GLU A 92 3.21 -11.01 -19.64
C GLU A 92 2.33 -12.27 -19.89
N TYR A 93 2.20 -13.14 -18.88
CA TYR A 93 1.38 -14.34 -18.93
C TYR A 93 -0.06 -14.10 -18.43
N GLY A 94 -0.44 -12.85 -18.15
CA GLY A 94 -1.76 -12.49 -17.61
C GLY A 94 -1.99 -12.98 -16.18
N ARG A 95 -0.91 -13.14 -15.39
CA ARG A 95 -0.97 -13.56 -13.99
C ARG A 95 -0.77 -12.38 -13.07
N PHE A 96 -1.57 -12.30 -12.01
CA PHE A 96 -1.42 -11.31 -10.97
C PHE A 96 -0.23 -11.65 -10.07
N VAL A 97 0.72 -10.72 -9.98
CA VAL A 97 1.98 -10.86 -9.24
C VAL A 97 2.31 -9.57 -8.51
N LEU A 98 3.03 -9.67 -7.41
CA LEU A 98 3.63 -8.52 -6.76
C LEU A 98 4.80 -7.99 -7.59
N THR A 99 4.88 -6.68 -7.70
CA THR A 99 6.04 -5.98 -8.26
C THR A 99 7.19 -6.03 -7.24
N ARG A 100 8.33 -5.41 -7.59
CA ARG A 100 9.42 -5.24 -6.64
C ARG A 100 8.96 -4.50 -5.37
N LEU A 101 8.20 -3.42 -5.53
CA LEU A 101 7.68 -2.62 -4.42
C LEU A 101 6.81 -3.46 -3.48
N GLY A 102 5.83 -4.20 -4.03
CA GLY A 102 4.95 -5.05 -3.22
C GLY A 102 5.71 -6.12 -2.45
N ARG A 103 6.73 -6.73 -3.06
CA ARG A 103 7.59 -7.72 -2.38
C ARG A 103 8.42 -7.12 -1.26
N GLU A 104 9.01 -5.94 -1.47
CA GLU A 104 9.79 -5.25 -0.44
C GLU A 104 8.91 -4.92 0.77
N ILE A 105 7.69 -4.45 0.55
CA ILE A 105 6.72 -4.17 1.63
C ILE A 105 6.30 -5.46 2.34
N MET A 106 6.01 -6.54 1.59
CA MET A 106 5.67 -7.84 2.18
C MET A 106 6.82 -8.43 3.00
N PHE A 107 8.05 -8.27 2.52
CA PHE A 107 9.24 -8.69 3.24
C PHE A 107 9.45 -7.88 4.52
N ASP A 108 9.24 -6.57 4.48
CA ASP A 108 9.26 -5.71 5.67
C ASP A 108 8.18 -6.12 6.70
N MET A 109 7.00 -6.50 6.24
CA MET A 109 5.87 -6.88 7.12
C MET A 109 5.97 -8.30 7.69
N PHE A 110 6.44 -9.27 6.90
CA PHE A 110 6.38 -10.70 7.23
C PHE A 110 7.76 -11.37 7.30
N GLY A 111 8.80 -10.75 6.75
CA GLY A 111 10.16 -11.31 6.64
C GLY A 111 11.03 -11.09 7.88
N GLN A 112 10.72 -10.13 8.75
CA GLN A 112 11.53 -9.83 9.96
C GLN A 112 11.56 -10.96 11.00
N GLY A 113 10.66 -11.96 10.94
CA GLY A 113 10.71 -13.17 11.78
C GLY A 113 11.47 -14.35 11.17
N ALA A 114 11.84 -14.30 9.88
CA ALA A 114 12.60 -15.35 9.21
C ALA A 114 14.13 -15.12 9.26
N ALA A 115 14.55 -13.89 9.55
CA ALA A 115 15.96 -13.50 9.63
C ALA A 115 16.58 -13.68 11.04
N ASP A 116 15.76 -13.87 12.08
CA ASP A 116 16.20 -13.96 13.49
C ASP A 116 16.50 -15.40 13.95
N CYS A 117 16.70 -16.30 12.99
CA CYS A 117 17.32 -17.61 13.23
C CYS A 117 18.76 -17.58 12.70
N ALA A 118 19.67 -16.98 13.46
CA ALA A 118 21.11 -17.02 13.21
C ALA A 118 21.87 -17.32 14.51
#